data_AF-A0A7Z9PKY9-F1
#
_entry.id   AF-A0A7Z9PKY9-F1
#
_cell.length_a   1.000
_cell.length_b   1.000
_cell.length_c   1.000
_cell.angle_alpha   90.00
_cell.angle_beta   90.00
_cell.angle_gamma   90.00
#
_symmetry.space_group_name_H-M   'P 1'
#
loop_
_entity.id
_entity.type
_entity.pdbx_description
1 polymer ?
#
loop_
_entity_poly.entity_id
_entity_poly.type
_entity_poly.pdbx_seq_one_letter_code
_entity_poly.pdbx_strand_id
1 'polypeptide(L)'
;MGSLGKEERLWADWYEGGQRRVEGHFVEGKEDGFWTFWFRNGQKSSEGNFVRGMHDGCWRFWYSGGQKKKENNWKEGEREGVWVNWDKKGITIKTETYKSGVLVVGVEGEGVENEDDGECVLFLDSKEGENEFEETTINHSLEIECNEKLKSDRQRSDAFDSVSGEHRFKEVMGWFDIFNFTVVIIALGCLFITFIFILFL
;
A
#
# COMPACT_ATOMS: atom_id res chain seq x y z
N MET A 1 -29.68 14.65 12.10
CA MET A 1 -29.42 13.42 11.34
C MET A 1 -27.96 13.06 11.51
N GLY A 2 -27.65 11.94 12.16
CA GLY A 2 -26.28 11.44 12.24
C GLY A 2 -25.87 10.91 10.87
N SER A 3 -24.71 11.34 10.38
CA SER A 3 -24.07 10.77 9.20
C SER A 3 -23.87 9.28 9.46
N LEU A 4 -24.53 8.44 8.66
CA LEU A 4 -24.23 7.01 8.56
C LEU A 4 -22.73 6.90 8.29
N GLY A 5 -21.99 6.38 9.27
CA GLY A 5 -20.56 6.13 9.14
C GLY A 5 -20.35 5.17 7.98
N LYS A 6 -19.45 5.52 7.06
CA LYS A 6 -19.07 4.63 5.97
C LYS A 6 -18.58 3.32 6.58
N GLU A 7 -19.15 2.20 6.15
CA GLU A 7 -18.64 0.89 6.55
C GLU A 7 -17.29 0.69 5.86
N GLU A 8 -16.22 0.90 6.61
CA GLU A 8 -14.85 0.58 6.21
C GLU A 8 -14.52 -0.82 6.70
N ARG A 9 -14.08 -1.70 5.79
CA ARG A 9 -13.76 -3.08 6.12
C ARG A 9 -12.38 -3.46 5.61
N LEU A 10 -11.50 -3.77 6.56
CA LEU A 10 -10.25 -4.47 6.30
C LEU A 10 -10.55 -5.85 5.73
N TRP A 11 -9.91 -6.18 4.61
CA TRP A 11 -10.08 -7.45 3.95
C TRP A 11 -8.72 -8.02 3.53
N ALA A 12 -8.58 -9.32 3.76
CA ALA A 12 -7.46 -10.09 3.30
C ALA A 12 -7.95 -11.46 2.86
N ASP A 13 -7.23 -12.04 1.91
CA ASP A 13 -7.48 -13.38 1.41
C ASP A 13 -6.17 -14.13 1.21
N TRP A 14 -6.25 -15.45 1.27
CA TRP A 14 -5.10 -16.34 1.30
C TRP A 14 -5.22 -17.41 0.22
N TYR A 15 -4.08 -17.91 -0.23
CA TYR A 15 -4.04 -19.14 -1.00
C TYR A 15 -4.39 -20.33 -0.09
N GLU A 16 -4.77 -21.45 -0.71
CA GLU A 16 -5.07 -22.71 0.01
C GLU A 16 -3.94 -23.17 0.95
N GLY A 17 -2.68 -22.79 0.65
CA GLY A 17 -1.52 -23.08 1.48
C GLY A 17 -1.27 -22.10 2.64
N GLY A 18 -2.18 -21.15 2.87
CA GLY A 18 -2.10 -20.14 3.95
C GLY A 18 -1.22 -18.93 3.65
N GLN A 19 -0.60 -18.84 2.46
CA GLN A 19 0.14 -17.64 2.05
C GLN A 19 -0.84 -16.51 1.71
N ARG A 20 -0.52 -15.27 2.10
CA ARG A 20 -1.32 -14.10 1.71
C ARG A 20 -1.44 -14.03 0.19
N ARG A 21 -2.64 -13.76 -0.29
CA ARG A 21 -2.94 -13.58 -1.72
C ARG A 21 -3.20 -12.12 -2.04
N VAL A 22 -3.93 -11.43 -1.16
CA VAL A 22 -4.32 -10.03 -1.34
C VAL A 22 -4.76 -9.44 0.00
N GLU A 23 -4.54 -8.15 0.17
CA GLU A 23 -5.05 -7.36 1.29
C GLU A 23 -5.33 -5.91 0.86
N GLY A 24 -6.30 -5.29 1.54
CA GLY A 24 -6.71 -3.91 1.34
C GLY A 24 -7.99 -3.58 2.10
N HIS A 25 -8.65 -2.49 1.71
CA HIS A 25 -9.87 -2.02 2.36
C HIS A 25 -11.03 -1.88 1.38
N PHE A 26 -12.23 -2.13 1.90
CA PHE A 26 -13.47 -1.77 1.24
C PHE A 26 -14.15 -0.61 1.95
N VAL A 27 -14.68 0.33 1.17
CA VAL A 27 -15.58 1.40 1.62
C VAL A 27 -16.88 1.25 0.85
N GLU A 28 -18.00 1.12 1.56
CA GLU A 28 -19.34 0.95 0.94
C GLU A 28 -19.39 -0.22 -0.07
N GLY A 29 -18.65 -1.30 0.23
CA GLY A 29 -18.59 -2.50 -0.62
C GLY A 29 -17.72 -2.39 -1.86
N LYS A 30 -16.92 -1.31 -2.01
CA LYS A 30 -15.96 -1.13 -3.12
C LYS A 30 -14.54 -0.97 -2.59
N GLU A 31 -13.55 -1.42 -3.36
CA GLU A 31 -12.13 -1.28 -3.03
C GLU A 31 -11.77 0.19 -2.87
N ASP A 32 -11.09 0.53 -1.79
CA ASP A 32 -10.64 1.89 -1.50
C ASP A 32 -9.31 1.86 -0.74
N GLY A 33 -8.45 2.83 -0.99
CA GLY A 33 -7.13 2.94 -0.38
C GLY A 33 -6.09 2.01 -1.02
N PHE A 34 -5.05 1.67 -0.25
CA PHE A 34 -3.90 0.92 -0.73
C PHE A 34 -4.18 -0.58 -0.74
N TRP A 35 -3.81 -1.23 -1.83
CA TRP A 35 -4.00 -2.66 -2.02
C TRP A 35 -2.68 -3.32 -2.41
N THR A 36 -2.47 -4.50 -1.86
CA THR A 36 -1.30 -5.33 -2.20
C THR A 36 -1.76 -6.72 -2.57
N PHE A 37 -1.10 -7.29 -3.57
CA PHE A 37 -1.32 -8.62 -4.08
C PHE A 37 -0.01 -9.39 -4.07
N TRP A 38 -0.09 -10.70 -3.84
CA TRP A 38 1.07 -11.57 -3.78
C TRP A 38 0.93 -12.75 -4.72
N PHE A 39 2.08 -13.29 -5.14
CA PHE A 39 2.19 -14.61 -5.74
C PHE A 39 2.20 -15.69 -4.64
N ARG A 40 1.98 -16.95 -5.01
CA ARG A 40 2.04 -18.10 -4.08
C ARG A 40 3.41 -18.26 -3.40
N ASN A 41 4.48 -17.73 -3.98
CA ASN A 41 5.81 -17.77 -3.39
C ASN A 41 6.04 -16.66 -2.32
N GLY A 42 5.00 -15.87 -2.01
CA GLY A 42 5.08 -14.79 -1.02
C GLY A 42 5.70 -13.49 -1.53
N GLN A 43 6.15 -13.43 -2.79
CA GLN A 43 6.58 -12.18 -3.40
C GLN A 43 5.37 -11.37 -3.88
N LYS A 44 5.49 -10.04 -3.89
CA LYS A 44 4.44 -9.17 -4.40
C LYS A 44 4.21 -9.42 -5.89
N SER A 45 2.96 -9.42 -6.29
CA SER A 45 2.56 -9.47 -7.71
C SER A 45 2.15 -8.09 -8.21
N SER A 46 1.46 -7.32 -7.38
CA SER A 46 1.12 -5.93 -7.67
C SER A 46 0.76 -5.15 -6.41
N GLU A 47 0.84 -3.83 -6.48
CA GLU A 47 0.33 -2.92 -5.45
C GLU A 47 -0.03 -1.56 -6.05
N GLY A 48 -0.95 -0.86 -5.41
CA GLY A 48 -1.38 0.48 -5.80
C GLY A 48 -2.67 0.87 -5.07
N ASN A 49 -3.26 2.01 -5.42
CA ASN A 49 -4.48 2.47 -4.78
C ASN A 49 -5.72 2.22 -5.63
N PHE A 50 -6.82 1.96 -4.94
CA PHE A 50 -8.17 2.07 -5.48
C PHE A 50 -8.89 3.27 -4.88
N VAL A 51 -9.76 3.89 -5.66
CA VAL A 51 -10.74 4.87 -5.21
C VAL A 51 -12.10 4.42 -5.74
N ARG A 52 -13.01 4.04 -4.84
CA ARG A 52 -14.36 3.54 -5.18
C ARG A 52 -14.35 2.42 -6.25
N GLY A 53 -13.43 1.47 -6.12
CA GLY A 53 -13.29 0.31 -7.00
C GLY A 53 -12.53 0.58 -8.30
N MET A 54 -11.97 1.77 -8.50
CA MET A 54 -11.21 2.15 -9.70
C MET A 54 -9.74 2.35 -9.37
N HIS A 55 -8.84 1.88 -10.23
CA HIS A 55 -7.40 2.15 -10.08
C HIS A 55 -7.15 3.66 -10.02
N ASP A 56 -6.35 4.10 -9.07
CA ASP A 56 -5.96 5.49 -8.92
C ASP A 56 -4.47 5.61 -8.55
N GLY A 57 -3.81 6.61 -9.11
CA GLY A 57 -2.39 6.88 -8.91
C GLY A 57 -1.50 5.79 -9.52
N CYS A 58 -0.32 5.63 -8.91
CA CYS A 58 0.68 4.70 -9.40
C CYS A 58 0.32 3.26 -9.04
N TRP A 59 0.57 2.34 -9.97
CA TRP A 59 0.41 0.91 -9.83
C TRP A 59 1.66 0.21 -10.27
N ARG A 60 2.18 -0.67 -9.41
CA ARG A 60 3.38 -1.45 -9.69
C ARG A 60 3.05 -2.92 -9.80
N PHE A 61 3.76 -3.59 -10.72
CA PHE A 61 3.61 -5.01 -11.00
C PHE A 61 4.98 -5.65 -11.05
N TRP A 62 5.07 -6.88 -10.56
CA TRP A 62 6.33 -7.64 -10.52
C TRP A 62 6.20 -8.98 -11.23
N TYR A 63 7.33 -9.50 -11.67
CA TYR A 63 7.45 -10.92 -12.00
C TYR A 63 7.50 -11.74 -10.71
N SER A 64 7.20 -13.04 -10.82
CA SER A 64 7.29 -13.97 -9.68
C SER A 64 8.73 -14.21 -9.20
N GLY A 65 9.75 -13.58 -9.80
CA GLY A 65 11.12 -13.56 -9.28
C GLY A 65 11.42 -12.30 -8.44
N GLY A 66 10.50 -11.33 -8.41
CA GLY A 66 10.62 -10.08 -7.64
C GLY A 66 11.11 -8.90 -8.45
N GLN A 67 11.51 -9.11 -9.72
CA GLN A 67 11.87 -8.03 -10.63
C GLN A 67 10.64 -7.20 -11.02
N LYS A 68 10.81 -5.89 -11.19
CA LYS A 68 9.76 -5.02 -11.72
C LYS A 68 9.35 -5.50 -13.10
N LYS A 69 8.04 -5.47 -13.35
CA LYS A 69 7.43 -5.87 -14.62
C LYS A 69 6.76 -4.71 -15.31
N LYS A 70 5.95 -3.95 -14.57
CA LYS A 70 5.25 -2.76 -15.08
C LYS A 70 5.05 -1.72 -14.00
N GLU A 71 4.99 -0.47 -14.43
CA GLU A 71 4.53 0.65 -13.64
C GLU A 71 3.54 1.46 -14.48
N ASN A 72 2.36 1.67 -13.93
CA ASN A 72 1.25 2.32 -14.62
C ASN A 72 0.74 3.46 -13.77
N ASN A 73 0.35 4.56 -14.41
CA ASN A 73 -0.30 5.67 -13.73
C ASN A 73 -1.77 5.76 -14.15
N TRP A 74 -2.63 5.96 -13.16
CA TRP A 74 -4.07 6.02 -13.30
C TRP A 74 -4.64 7.27 -12.67
N LYS A 75 -5.75 7.73 -13.20
CA LYS A 75 -6.56 8.79 -12.62
C LYS A 75 -8.03 8.44 -12.79
N GLU A 76 -8.72 8.20 -11.68
CA GLU A 76 -10.15 7.86 -11.69
C GLU A 76 -10.49 6.67 -12.62
N GLY A 77 -9.62 5.66 -12.67
CA GLY A 77 -9.77 4.49 -13.53
C GLY A 77 -9.35 4.66 -14.99
N GLU A 78 -8.95 5.86 -15.40
CA GLU A 78 -8.41 6.12 -16.74
C GLU A 78 -6.88 6.11 -16.73
N ARG A 79 -6.27 5.74 -17.87
CA ARG A 79 -4.81 5.78 -18.02
C ARG A 79 -4.36 7.25 -18.06
N GLU A 80 -3.38 7.58 -17.26
CA GLU A 80 -2.84 8.93 -17.15
C GLU A 80 -1.32 8.84 -16.96
N GLY A 81 -0.55 9.77 -17.52
CA GLY A 81 0.89 9.84 -17.32
C GLY A 81 1.65 8.67 -17.94
N VAL A 82 2.84 8.41 -17.41
CA VAL A 82 3.81 7.47 -17.99
C VAL A 82 3.54 6.04 -17.52
N TRP A 83 3.67 5.12 -18.45
CA TRP A 83 3.54 3.67 -18.29
C TRP A 83 4.81 3.03 -18.80
N VAL A 84 5.44 2.18 -17.99
CA VAL A 84 6.72 1.57 -18.33
C VAL A 84 6.61 0.05 -18.15
N ASN A 85 7.13 -0.69 -19.12
CA ASN A 85 7.22 -2.14 -19.07
C ASN A 85 8.68 -2.58 -19.13
N TRP A 86 9.05 -3.50 -18.25
CA TRP A 86 10.38 -4.10 -18.20
C TRP A 86 10.32 -5.60 -18.47
N ASP A 87 11.43 -6.12 -19.01
CA ASP A 87 11.67 -7.55 -19.14
C ASP A 87 12.11 -8.17 -17.80
N LYS A 88 12.45 -9.47 -17.80
CA LYS A 88 12.89 -10.16 -16.56
C LYS A 88 14.31 -9.78 -16.12
N LYS A 89 15.12 -9.17 -16.98
CA LYS A 89 16.46 -8.69 -16.68
C LYS A 89 16.44 -7.27 -16.11
N GLY A 90 15.34 -6.55 -16.28
CA GLY A 90 15.20 -5.15 -15.87
C GLY A 90 15.35 -4.17 -17.02
N ILE A 91 15.49 -4.66 -18.24
CA ILE A 91 15.58 -3.85 -19.45
C ILE A 91 14.19 -3.31 -19.79
N THR A 92 14.08 -2.00 -19.96
CA THR A 92 12.84 -1.38 -20.45
C THR A 92 12.56 -1.85 -21.86
N ILE A 93 11.35 -2.38 -22.09
CA ILE A 93 10.88 -2.84 -23.40
C ILE A 93 10.03 -1.76 -24.07
N LYS A 94 9.29 -1.01 -23.24
CA LYS A 94 8.25 -0.10 -23.73
C LYS A 94 7.92 0.97 -22.73
N THR A 95 7.80 2.20 -23.24
CA THR A 95 7.32 3.35 -22.48
C THR A 95 6.16 4.01 -23.25
N GLU A 96 5.05 4.26 -22.57
CA GLU A 96 3.88 4.93 -23.14
C GLU A 96 3.48 6.10 -22.24
N THR A 97 3.04 7.21 -22.82
CA THR A 97 2.47 8.35 -22.09
C THR A 97 1.02 8.51 -22.48
N TYR A 98 0.13 8.53 -21.49
CA TYR A 98 -1.30 8.72 -21.67
C TYR A 98 -1.76 10.05 -21.11
N LYS A 99 -2.81 10.60 -21.71
CA LYS A 99 -3.56 11.73 -21.16
C LYS A 99 -5.04 11.49 -21.35
N SER A 100 -5.79 11.41 -20.24
CA SER A 100 -7.24 11.13 -20.25
C SER A 100 -7.57 9.88 -21.09
N GLY A 101 -6.82 8.80 -20.85
CA GLY A 101 -6.98 7.53 -21.55
C GLY A 101 -6.42 7.47 -22.98
N VAL A 102 -5.99 8.59 -23.57
CA VAL A 102 -5.46 8.65 -24.94
C VAL A 102 -3.94 8.51 -24.93
N LEU A 103 -3.41 7.59 -25.74
CA LEU A 103 -1.97 7.46 -25.96
C LEU A 103 -1.45 8.71 -26.69
N VAL A 104 -0.53 9.43 -26.04
CA VAL A 104 0.11 10.63 -26.59
C VAL A 104 1.44 10.27 -27.25
N VAL A 105 2.25 9.46 -26.56
CA VAL A 105 3.57 9.03 -27.03
C VAL A 105 3.76 7.56 -26.69
N GLY A 106 4.23 6.77 -27.64
CA GLY A 106 4.62 5.38 -27.43
C GLY A 106 6.01 5.16 -27.99
N VAL A 107 6.89 4.63 -27.14
CA VAL A 107 8.26 4.24 -27.48
C VAL A 107 8.38 2.75 -27.24
N GLU A 108 8.80 2.01 -28.26
CA GLU A 108 9.20 0.62 -28.16
C GLU A 108 10.71 0.55 -28.43
N GLY A 109 11.45 -0.13 -27.57
CA GLY A 109 12.91 -0.20 -27.68
C GLY A 109 13.51 -0.96 -26.52
N GLU A 110 14.66 -1.59 -26.77
CA GLU A 110 15.46 -2.21 -25.71
C GLU A 110 16.27 -1.10 -25.05
N GLY A 111 16.02 -0.83 -23.75
CA GLY A 111 16.96 -0.04 -22.96
C GLY A 111 18.32 -0.74 -22.96
N VAL A 112 19.36 -0.08 -23.46
CA VAL A 112 20.71 -0.64 -23.40
C VAL A 112 21.28 -0.22 -22.06
N GLU A 113 21.66 -1.19 -21.23
CA GLU A 113 22.46 -0.93 -20.03
C GLU A 113 23.84 -0.45 -20.49
N ASN A 114 24.24 0.75 -20.08
CA ASN A 114 25.60 1.22 -20.24
C ASN A 114 26.53 0.33 -19.41
N GLU A 115 27.44 -0.38 -20.07
CA GLU A 115 28.39 -1.29 -19.43
C GLU A 115 29.37 -0.56 -18.48
N ASP A 116 29.52 0.75 -18.62
CA ASP A 116 30.53 1.56 -17.92
C ASP A 116 30.02 2.23 -16.62
N ASP A 117 28.71 2.47 -16.47
CA ASP A 117 28.14 3.15 -15.30
C ASP A 117 26.85 2.52 -14.73
N GLY A 118 26.28 1.52 -15.42
CA GLY A 118 25.04 0.86 -15.02
C GLY A 118 23.79 1.72 -15.24
N GLU A 119 23.86 2.82 -15.99
CA GLU A 119 22.70 3.60 -16.37
C GLU A 119 21.95 2.95 -17.54
N CYS A 120 20.63 2.85 -17.42
CA CYS A 120 19.77 2.38 -18.50
C CYS A 120 19.43 3.54 -19.44
N VAL A 121 19.96 3.51 -20.67
CA VAL A 121 19.65 4.50 -21.71
C VAL A 121 18.62 3.90 -22.67
N LEU A 122 17.51 4.60 -22.87
CA LEU A 122 16.53 4.25 -23.89
C LEU A 122 17.02 4.82 -25.22
N PHE A 123 17.49 3.96 -26.12
CA PHE A 123 17.75 4.36 -27.50
C PHE A 123 16.41 4.50 -28.22
N LEU A 124 15.98 5.73 -28.47
CA LEU A 124 14.85 5.98 -29.36
C LEU A 124 15.35 5.78 -30.79
N ASP A 125 14.94 4.72 -31.46
CA ASP A 125 14.95 4.73 -32.93
C ASP A 125 13.91 5.75 -33.38
N SER A 126 14.33 7.02 -33.42
CA SER A 126 13.58 8.07 -34.10
C SER A 126 13.45 7.61 -35.55
N LYS A 127 12.24 7.24 -35.96
CA LYS A 127 11.95 7.21 -37.40
C LYS A 127 12.02 8.67 -37.84
N GLU A 128 13.19 9.03 -38.37
CA GLU A 128 13.58 10.26 -39.06
C GLU A 128 12.57 11.41 -38.96
N GLY A 129 12.90 12.38 -38.12
CA GLY A 129 12.23 13.67 -38.06
C GLY A 129 12.93 14.55 -37.05
N GLU A 130 13.91 15.31 -37.54
CA GLU A 130 14.74 16.27 -36.80
C GLU A 130 13.97 16.97 -35.66
N ASN A 131 14.35 16.68 -34.42
CA ASN A 131 14.40 17.64 -33.32
C ASN A 131 15.20 17.03 -32.16
N GLU A 132 16.38 17.59 -31.97
CA GLU A 132 17.32 17.35 -30.87
C GLU A 132 16.62 17.71 -29.54
N PHE A 133 16.21 16.71 -28.76
CA PHE A 133 15.77 16.89 -27.37
C PHE A 133 16.43 15.84 -26.49
N GLU A 134 17.08 16.32 -25.43
CA GLU A 134 17.89 15.56 -24.48
C GLU A 134 17.11 14.38 -23.85
N GLU A 135 17.52 13.16 -24.20
CA GLU A 135 16.82 11.90 -23.89
C GLU A 135 17.12 11.29 -22.50
N THR A 136 17.95 11.90 -21.65
CA THR A 136 18.46 11.25 -20.42
C THR A 136 17.84 11.70 -19.10
N THR A 137 16.99 12.74 -19.07
CA THR A 137 16.43 13.27 -17.79
C THR A 137 15.05 12.70 -17.40
N ILE A 138 14.45 11.88 -18.28
CA ILE A 138 13.05 11.46 -18.12
C ILE A 138 12.90 10.26 -17.16
N ASN A 139 13.87 9.35 -17.06
CA ASN A 139 13.68 8.13 -16.26
C ASN A 139 13.95 8.32 -14.75
N HIS A 140 14.96 9.11 -14.36
CA HIS A 140 15.32 9.27 -12.94
C HIS A 140 14.33 10.14 -12.15
N SER A 141 13.62 11.06 -12.80
CA SER A 141 12.62 11.92 -12.16
C SER A 141 11.27 11.23 -11.89
N LEU A 142 10.87 10.28 -12.75
CA LEU A 142 9.58 9.60 -12.67
C LEU A 142 9.55 8.47 -11.63
N GLU A 143 10.66 7.73 -11.48
CA GLU A 143 10.75 6.65 -10.49
C GLU A 143 10.67 7.20 -9.05
N ILE A 144 11.11 8.44 -8.83
CA ILE A 144 11.02 9.11 -7.52
C ILE A 144 9.56 9.44 -7.18
N GLU A 145 8.77 9.96 -8.13
CA GLU A 145 7.39 10.39 -7.88
C GLU A 145 6.46 9.23 -7.52
N CYS A 146 6.54 8.10 -8.23
CA CYS A 146 5.75 6.91 -7.89
C CYS A 146 6.21 6.28 -6.56
N ASN A 147 7.53 6.20 -6.32
CA ASN A 147 8.07 5.61 -5.09
C ASN A 147 7.66 6.37 -3.83
N GLU A 148 7.68 7.71 -3.87
CA GLU A 148 7.29 8.53 -2.72
C GLU A 148 5.79 8.43 -2.44
N LYS A 149 4.95 8.48 -3.48
CA LYS A 149 3.49 8.37 -3.34
C LYS A 149 3.06 7.01 -2.78
N LEU A 150 3.63 5.92 -3.29
CA LEU A 150 3.29 4.58 -2.76
C LEU A 150 3.82 4.33 -1.35
N LYS A 151 4.93 4.97 -0.96
CA LYS A 151 5.41 4.91 0.43
C LYS A 151 4.48 5.66 1.37
N SER A 152 4.01 6.86 1.01
CA SER A 152 3.06 7.61 1.84
C SER A 152 1.73 6.89 1.99
N ASP A 153 1.23 6.30 0.90
CA ASP A 153 -0.06 5.61 0.90
C ASP A 153 -0.02 4.32 1.73
N ARG A 154 1.10 3.59 1.67
CA ARG A 154 1.34 2.41 2.52
C ARG A 154 1.40 2.79 4.00
N GLN A 155 2.15 3.83 4.37
CA GLN A 155 2.24 4.26 5.77
C GLN A 155 0.88 4.66 6.35
N ARG A 156 0.00 5.24 5.52
CA ARG A 156 -1.37 5.56 5.91
C ARG A 156 -2.21 4.31 6.15
N SER A 157 -2.03 3.27 5.34
CA SER A 157 -2.66 1.96 5.51
C SER A 157 -2.19 1.27 6.80
N ASP A 158 -0.87 1.22 7.03
CA ASP A 158 -0.27 0.58 8.21
C ASP A 158 -0.67 1.29 9.52
N ALA A 159 -0.79 2.62 9.48
CA ALA A 159 -1.28 3.41 10.61
C ALA A 159 -2.75 3.08 10.96
N PHE A 160 -3.61 2.85 9.96
CA PHE A 160 -4.99 2.44 10.19
C PHE A 160 -5.09 1.04 10.83
N ASP A 161 -4.25 0.10 10.42
CA ASP A 161 -4.16 -1.24 11.03
C ASP A 161 -3.79 -1.17 12.51
N SER A 162 -2.85 -0.30 12.88
CA SER A 162 -2.47 -0.10 14.29
C SER A 162 -3.61 0.44 15.17
N VAL A 163 -4.43 1.36 14.65
CA VAL A 163 -5.57 1.94 15.38
C VAL A 163 -6.74 0.95 15.48
N SER A 164 -7.01 0.18 14.42
CA SER A 164 -8.05 -0.85 14.42
C SER A 164 -7.70 -2.06 15.30
N GLY A 165 -6.41 -2.40 15.42
CA GLY A 165 -5.92 -3.40 16.36
C GLY A 165 -6.13 -3.04 17.83
N GLU A 166 -6.04 -1.74 18.17
CA GLU A 166 -6.27 -1.24 19.52
C GLU A 166 -7.77 -1.32 19.92
N HIS A 167 -8.67 -1.16 18.96
CA HIS A 167 -10.11 -1.39 19.16
C HIS A 167 -10.46 -2.88 19.32
N ARG A 168 -9.72 -3.83 18.73
CA ARG A 168 -9.91 -5.28 18.99
C ARG A 168 -9.35 -5.72 20.34
N PHE A 169 -8.38 -5.01 20.91
CA PHE A 169 -7.82 -5.34 22.23
C PHE A 169 -8.74 -4.93 23.39
N LYS A 170 -9.62 -3.94 23.19
CA LYS A 170 -10.61 -3.52 24.19
C LYS A 170 -11.79 -4.49 24.37
N GLU A 171 -12.01 -5.44 23.45
CA GLU A 171 -13.04 -6.48 23.62
C GLU A 171 -12.51 -7.72 24.35
N VAL A 172 -11.19 -7.99 24.32
CA VAL A 172 -10.58 -9.15 24.98
C VAL A 172 -10.21 -8.87 26.45
N MET A 173 -10.14 -7.60 26.86
CA MET A 173 -9.84 -7.20 28.25
C MET A 173 -11.08 -6.76 29.06
N GLY A 174 -12.29 -7.00 28.56
CA GLY A 174 -13.54 -6.74 29.29
C GLY A 174 -13.86 -7.69 30.45
N TRP A 175 -12.97 -8.61 30.80
CA TRP A 175 -13.17 -9.58 31.90
C TRP A 175 -12.10 -9.50 33.02
N PHE A 176 -11.06 -8.68 32.86
CA PHE A 176 -9.99 -8.58 33.88
C PHE A 176 -10.15 -7.41 34.86
N ASP A 177 -11.13 -6.52 34.66
CA ASP A 177 -11.37 -5.37 35.56
C ASP A 177 -12.44 -5.61 36.65
N ILE A 178 -12.81 -6.86 36.93
CA ILE A 178 -13.69 -7.21 38.07
C ILE A 178 -12.88 -7.86 39.22
N PHE A 179 -11.71 -8.45 38.93
CA PHE A 179 -10.91 -9.12 39.96
C PHE A 179 -10.02 -8.19 40.78
N ASN A 180 -9.67 -6.99 40.29
CA ASN A 180 -8.85 -6.05 41.07
C ASN A 180 -9.66 -5.13 41.99
N PHE A 181 -10.92 -4.83 41.66
CA PHE A 181 -11.77 -4.00 42.53
C PHE A 181 -12.24 -4.76 43.79
N THR A 182 -12.41 -6.08 43.71
CA THR A 182 -12.84 -6.89 44.86
C THR A 182 -11.74 -7.05 45.91
N VAL A 183 -10.48 -7.16 45.50
CA VAL A 183 -9.34 -7.33 46.42
C VAL A 183 -8.99 -6.01 47.13
N VAL A 184 -9.12 -4.86 46.47
CA VAL A 184 -8.88 -3.53 47.08
C VAL A 184 -9.96 -3.17 48.11
N ILE A 185 -11.23 -3.56 47.88
CA ILE A 185 -12.31 -3.33 48.85
C ILE A 185 -12.15 -4.20 50.10
N ILE A 186 -11.68 -5.45 49.97
CA ILE A 186 -11.41 -6.32 51.13
C ILE A 186 -10.20 -5.81 51.94
N ALA A 187 -9.18 -5.27 51.28
CA ALA A 187 -8.00 -4.71 51.95
C ALA A 187 -8.30 -3.42 52.74
N LEU A 188 -9.21 -2.57 52.24
CA LEU A 188 -9.63 -1.35 52.94
C LEU A 188 -10.64 -1.62 54.07
N GLY A 189 -11.45 -2.68 53.96
CA GLY A 189 -12.38 -3.11 55.01
C GLY A 189 -11.69 -3.64 56.27
N CYS A 190 -10.57 -4.35 56.13
CA CYS A 190 -9.83 -4.91 57.28
C CYS A 190 -9.08 -3.85 58.11
N LEU A 191 -8.70 -2.71 57.52
CA LEU A 191 -8.05 -1.60 58.24
C LEU A 191 -9.02 -0.75 59.06
N PHE A 192 -10.31 -0.77 58.73
CA PHE A 192 -11.33 0.00 59.45
C PHE A 192 -11.79 -0.69 60.74
N ILE A 193 -11.79 -2.04 60.78
CA ILE A 193 -12.22 -2.81 61.94
C ILE A 193 -11.17 -2.82 63.07
N THR A 194 -9.88 -2.75 62.73
CA THR A 194 -8.80 -2.65 63.73
C THR A 194 -8.71 -1.25 64.34
N PHE A 195 -9.07 -0.20 63.61
CA PHE A 195 -9.06 1.18 64.12
C PHE A 195 -10.17 1.45 65.13
N ILE A 196 -11.34 0.81 64.98
CA ILE A 196 -12.46 0.92 65.94
C ILE A 196 -12.15 0.22 67.27
N PHE A 197 -11.37 -0.87 67.26
CA PHE A 197 -10.99 -1.59 68.49
C PHE A 197 -9.93 -0.87 69.33
N ILE A 198 -9.13 0.02 68.74
CA ILE A 198 -8.09 0.79 69.44
C ILE A 198 -8.67 2.06 70.10
N LEU A 199 -9.85 2.52 69.67
CA LEU A 199 -10.51 3.71 70.22
C LEU A 199 -11.44 3.44 71.41
N PHE A 200 -11.64 2.18 71.80
CA PHE A 200 -12.54 1.76 72.89
C PHE A 200 -11.85 0.93 74.00
N LEU A 201 -10.51 0.94 74.05
CA LEU A 201 -9.68 0.40 75.16
C LEU A 201 -8.82 1.53 75.72
#